data_AF-A0A3C1H6Z0-F1
#
_entry.id   AF-A0A3C1H6Z0-F1
#
_cell.length_a   1.000
_cell.length_b   1.000
_cell.length_c   1.000
_cell.angle_alpha   90.00
_cell.angle_beta   90.00
_cell.angle_gamma   90.00
#
_symmetry.space_group_name_H-M   'P 1'
#
loop_
_entity.id
_entity.type
_entity.pdbx_description
1 polymer ?
#
loop_
_entity_poly.entity_id
_entity_poly.type
_entity_poly.pdbx_seq_one_letter_code
_entity_poly.pdbx_strand_id
1 'polypeptide(L)'
;MSMKVRFLCSIALLHAALLLSSPAAPAPLRIFIRAGAKTHGPAENGLHDHPRFLGDWTRLLAERGAQVDGGMTFPTGDQLARTDVLLMFAAEAGSIAGEDREHLDTFLKRGGGIVCLHDAVCGTNAPWFKTIIGGAWEHGRSKWFEGPLSFYYVNQDHPITAGCSNFDIDDELYWDLHMMPEAKVLAGTWIPDKRNTREGRPYPHIYEVAPQMWTYERTLEGGEPYRAFVSILGHKYPTFQQPHHRAVVLRGIAWAGKREVDSLCRPEELATLRYPEGGPTAPEKAGARQEVHPEFKMSLVAAEPLITKPIAIDWDPQGR
;
A
#
# COMPACT_ATOMS: atom_id res chain seq x y z
N MET A 1 57.33 66.84 7.89
CA MET A 1 56.80 66.48 6.56
C MET A 1 56.86 64.96 6.42
N SER A 2 55.68 64.33 6.43
CA SER A 2 55.31 62.93 6.12
C SER A 2 56.26 61.75 6.39
N MET A 3 55.91 60.96 7.41
CA MET A 3 56.35 59.57 7.63
C MET A 3 55.29 58.64 6.99
N LYS A 4 55.67 57.79 6.04
CA LYS A 4 54.80 56.74 5.47
C LYS A 4 55.49 55.40 5.57
N VAL A 5 55.16 54.65 6.62
CA VAL A 5 55.46 53.22 6.78
C VAL A 5 54.44 52.44 5.96
N ARG A 6 54.91 51.64 4.99
CA ARG A 6 54.07 50.72 4.21
C ARG A 6 54.04 49.37 4.91
N PHE A 7 52.90 49.02 5.50
CA PHE A 7 52.59 47.65 5.92
C PHE A 7 52.19 46.83 4.68
N LEU A 8 52.95 45.78 4.36
CA LEU A 8 52.50 44.72 3.46
C LEU A 8 51.82 43.64 4.31
N CYS A 9 50.50 43.49 4.15
CA CYS A 9 49.75 42.35 4.67
C CYS A 9 49.88 41.17 3.71
N SER A 10 50.56 40.11 4.14
CA SER A 10 50.58 38.81 3.48
C SER A 10 49.30 38.04 3.83
N ILE A 11 48.34 37.95 2.91
CA ILE A 11 47.18 37.06 3.05
C ILE A 11 47.54 35.71 2.46
N ALA A 12 47.77 34.72 3.33
CA ALA A 12 47.90 33.32 2.94
C ALA A 12 46.49 32.72 2.76
N LEU A 13 46.10 32.40 1.52
CA LEU A 13 44.88 31.67 1.19
C LEU A 13 45.09 30.16 1.42
N LEU A 14 44.70 29.66 2.58
CA LEU A 14 44.50 28.21 2.78
C LEU A 14 43.24 27.77 2.02
N HIS A 15 43.42 27.07 0.90
CA HIS A 15 42.33 26.33 0.25
C HIS A 15 42.21 24.96 0.92
N ALA A 16 41.27 24.83 1.86
CA ALA A 16 40.84 23.52 2.34
C ALA A 16 39.88 22.92 1.31
N ALA A 17 40.34 21.92 0.56
CA ALA A 17 39.48 21.12 -0.30
C ALA A 17 38.60 20.21 0.58
N LEU A 18 37.35 20.63 0.82
CA LEU A 18 36.31 19.75 1.36
C LEU A 18 35.93 18.76 0.26
N LEU A 19 36.47 17.54 0.36
CA LEU A 19 35.94 16.38 -0.36
C LEU A 19 34.52 16.11 0.15
N LEU A 20 33.52 16.57 -0.60
CA LEU A 20 32.12 16.18 -0.43
C LEU A 20 32.01 14.68 -0.76
N SER A 21 32.14 13.81 0.24
CA SER A 21 31.73 12.42 0.11
C SER A 21 30.23 12.40 -0.14
N SER A 22 29.82 12.03 -1.36
CA SER A 22 28.43 11.71 -1.63
C SER A 22 27.97 10.58 -0.69
N PRO A 23 26.79 10.67 -0.05
CA PRO A 23 26.31 9.57 0.77
C PRO A 23 26.20 8.32 -0.10
N ALA A 24 26.74 7.21 0.41
CA ALA A 24 26.59 5.91 -0.24
C ALA A 24 25.10 5.61 -0.44
N ALA A 25 24.74 5.08 -1.60
CA ALA A 25 23.36 4.66 -1.85
C ALA A 25 22.94 3.67 -0.74
N PRO A 26 21.74 3.83 -0.15
CA PRO A 26 21.29 2.94 0.90
C PRO A 26 21.25 1.51 0.38
N ALA A 27 21.64 0.55 1.22
CA ALA A 27 21.64 -0.86 0.85
C ALA A 27 20.25 -1.29 0.30
N PRO A 28 20.20 -2.25 -0.64
CA PRO A 28 18.95 -2.82 -1.13
C PRO A 28 18.06 -3.28 0.02
N LEU A 29 16.75 -3.00 -0.07
CA LEU A 29 15.79 -3.55 0.89
C LEU A 29 15.69 -5.06 0.69
N ARG A 30 15.82 -5.86 1.75
CA ARG A 30 15.79 -7.33 1.68
C ARG A 30 14.37 -7.82 1.98
N ILE A 31 13.74 -8.47 1.01
CA ILE A 31 12.34 -8.89 1.11
C ILE A 31 12.29 -10.42 0.98
N PHE A 32 11.57 -11.06 1.89
CA PHE A 32 11.18 -12.46 1.75
C PHE A 32 9.71 -12.55 1.38
N ILE A 33 9.40 -13.16 0.24
CA ILE A 33 8.02 -13.43 -0.16
C ILE A 33 7.62 -14.82 0.31
N ARG A 34 6.70 -14.88 1.27
CA ARG A 34 6.02 -16.12 1.65
C ARG A 34 4.75 -16.26 0.81
N ALA A 35 4.79 -17.23 -0.10
CA ALA A 35 3.63 -17.69 -0.84
C ALA A 35 3.09 -19.02 -0.27
N GLY A 36 2.03 -19.54 -0.88
CA GLY A 36 1.42 -20.83 -0.54
C GLY A 36 0.90 -21.56 -1.77
N ALA A 37 0.29 -22.72 -1.60
CA ALA A 37 -0.39 -23.38 -2.73
C ALA A 37 -1.55 -22.51 -3.23
N LYS A 38 -1.88 -22.62 -4.53
CA LYS A 38 -3.13 -22.06 -5.06
C LYS A 38 -4.32 -22.76 -4.37
N THR A 39 -5.32 -22.01 -3.94
CA THR A 39 -6.44 -22.56 -3.15
C THR A 39 -7.80 -22.53 -3.86
N HIS A 40 -7.97 -21.69 -4.87
CA HIS A 40 -9.22 -21.60 -5.64
C HIS A 40 -9.11 -22.39 -6.96
N GLY A 41 -10.27 -22.68 -7.58
CA GLY A 41 -10.46 -23.52 -8.80
C GLY A 41 -9.59 -23.13 -10.02
N PRO A 42 -9.86 -23.63 -11.23
CA PRO A 42 -8.86 -23.97 -12.26
C PRO A 42 -7.64 -23.04 -12.33
N ALA A 43 -6.44 -23.60 -12.53
CA ALA A 43 -5.15 -22.88 -12.51
C ALA A 43 -5.21 -21.45 -13.11
N GLU A 44 -5.88 -21.32 -14.25
CA GLU A 44 -5.97 -20.09 -15.07
C GLU A 44 -6.93 -19.00 -14.55
N ASN A 45 -7.74 -19.25 -13.52
CA ASN A 45 -8.75 -18.27 -13.08
C ASN A 45 -8.17 -17.06 -12.32
N GLY A 46 -6.89 -17.10 -11.95
CA GLY A 46 -6.21 -16.03 -11.23
C GLY A 46 -6.67 -15.80 -9.79
N LEU A 47 -7.53 -16.65 -9.23
CA LEU A 47 -7.98 -16.54 -7.83
C LEU A 47 -6.96 -17.17 -6.87
N HIS A 48 -6.55 -16.45 -5.83
CA HIS A 48 -5.55 -16.91 -4.84
C HIS A 48 -4.31 -17.56 -5.51
N ASP A 49 -3.81 -16.93 -6.56
CA ASP A 49 -2.69 -17.46 -7.35
C ASP A 49 -1.34 -17.08 -6.73
N HIS A 50 -1.10 -17.60 -5.53
CA HIS A 50 0.11 -17.34 -4.76
C HIS A 50 1.42 -17.74 -5.48
N PRO A 51 1.50 -18.88 -6.21
CA PRO A 51 2.71 -19.23 -6.96
C PRO A 51 3.03 -18.21 -8.06
N ARG A 52 2.01 -17.73 -8.78
CA ARG A 52 2.18 -16.66 -9.78
C ARG A 52 2.63 -15.36 -9.13
N PHE A 53 2.01 -14.98 -8.02
CA PHE A 53 2.43 -13.80 -7.25
C PHE A 53 3.89 -13.89 -6.85
N LEU A 54 4.35 -15.03 -6.32
CA LEU A 54 5.76 -15.23 -5.97
C LEU A 54 6.68 -14.94 -7.17
N GLY A 55 6.43 -15.58 -8.31
CA GLY A 55 7.27 -15.40 -9.51
C GLY A 55 7.28 -13.96 -10.04
N ASP A 56 6.10 -13.37 -10.20
CA ASP A 56 5.94 -12.04 -10.78
C ASP A 56 6.45 -10.94 -9.83
N TRP A 57 6.15 -11.02 -8.53
CA TRP A 57 6.58 -10.02 -7.55
C TRP A 57 8.05 -10.16 -7.17
N THR A 58 8.64 -11.36 -7.20
CA THR A 58 10.10 -11.51 -7.09
C THR A 58 10.80 -10.74 -8.21
N ARG A 59 10.35 -10.90 -9.46
CA ARG A 59 10.92 -10.17 -10.59
C ARG A 59 10.68 -8.66 -10.44
N LEU A 60 9.44 -8.26 -10.15
CA LEU A 60 9.07 -6.87 -10.02
C LEU A 60 9.92 -6.16 -8.96
N LEU A 61 10.00 -6.70 -7.74
CA LEU A 61 10.74 -6.08 -6.63
C LEU A 61 12.25 -6.06 -6.90
N ALA A 62 12.81 -7.09 -7.53
CA ALA A 62 14.20 -7.09 -7.96
C ALA A 62 14.48 -5.97 -8.99
N GLU A 63 13.59 -5.76 -9.96
CA GLU A 63 13.66 -4.63 -10.90
C GLU A 63 13.53 -3.26 -10.22
N ARG A 64 12.96 -3.21 -9.00
CA ARG A 64 12.88 -1.99 -8.17
C ARG A 64 14.09 -1.81 -7.24
N GLY A 65 15.12 -2.66 -7.38
CA GLY A 65 16.35 -2.55 -6.60
C GLY A 65 16.29 -3.20 -5.21
N ALA A 66 15.27 -4.01 -4.93
CA ALA A 66 15.24 -4.85 -3.73
C ALA A 66 16.05 -6.14 -3.92
N GLN A 67 16.59 -6.69 -2.84
CA GLN A 67 17.07 -8.07 -2.80
C GLN A 67 15.90 -8.96 -2.38
N VAL A 68 15.55 -9.96 -3.20
CA VAL A 68 14.35 -10.76 -2.96
C VAL A 68 14.70 -12.24 -2.83
N ASP A 69 14.23 -12.85 -1.75
CA ASP A 69 14.16 -14.30 -1.53
C ASP A 69 12.67 -14.68 -1.38
N GLY A 70 12.34 -15.96 -1.45
CA GLY A 70 10.96 -16.37 -1.26
C GLY A 70 10.75 -17.87 -1.30
N GLY A 71 9.61 -18.30 -0.81
CA GLY A 71 9.27 -19.71 -0.68
C GLY A 71 7.79 -19.95 -0.49
N MET A 72 7.40 -21.22 -0.66
CA MET A 72 6.01 -21.68 -0.53
C MET A 72 5.63 -22.05 0.91
N THR A 73 6.56 -21.89 1.85
CA THR A 73 6.43 -22.22 3.27
C THR A 73 6.90 -21.03 4.11
N PHE A 74 6.65 -21.09 5.42
CA PHE A 74 7.21 -20.10 6.34
C PHE A 74 8.76 -20.08 6.24
N PRO A 75 9.40 -18.90 6.27
CA PRO A 75 10.86 -18.81 6.18
C PRO A 75 11.55 -19.39 7.41
N THR A 76 12.71 -20.00 7.18
CA THR A 76 13.58 -20.45 8.28
C THR A 76 14.14 -19.26 9.07
N GLY A 77 14.65 -19.52 10.29
CA GLY A 77 15.34 -18.49 11.09
C GLY A 77 16.48 -17.80 10.33
N ASP A 78 17.26 -18.57 9.56
CA ASP A 78 18.33 -18.01 8.73
C ASP A 78 17.81 -17.11 7.62
N GLN A 79 16.70 -17.48 6.95
CA GLN A 79 16.07 -16.61 5.94
C GLN A 79 15.56 -15.31 6.58
N LEU A 80 14.89 -15.41 7.73
CA LEU A 80 14.43 -14.25 8.49
C LEU A 80 15.56 -13.38 9.06
N ALA A 81 16.74 -13.94 9.32
CA ALA A 81 17.92 -13.17 9.75
C ALA A 81 18.44 -12.23 8.65
N ARG A 82 18.22 -12.58 7.37
CA ARG A 82 18.65 -11.79 6.21
C ARG A 82 17.52 -10.99 5.57
N THR A 83 16.38 -10.89 6.23
CA THR A 83 15.18 -10.23 5.73
C THR A 83 14.90 -8.95 6.50
N ASP A 84 14.50 -7.90 5.79
CA ASP A 84 13.98 -6.65 6.38
C ASP A 84 12.45 -6.63 6.38
N VAL A 85 11.81 -7.19 5.34
CA VAL A 85 10.34 -7.27 5.21
C VAL A 85 9.89 -8.68 4.84
N LEU A 86 9.01 -9.26 5.65
CA LEU A 86 8.28 -10.48 5.33
C LEU A 86 6.97 -10.11 4.61
N LEU A 87 6.91 -10.35 3.30
CA LEU A 87 5.71 -10.17 2.47
C LEU A 87 4.95 -11.48 2.37
N MET A 88 3.73 -11.54 2.90
CA MET A 88 2.89 -12.73 2.90
C MET A 88 1.68 -12.54 1.98
N PHE A 89 1.54 -13.46 1.03
CA PHE A 89 0.34 -13.65 0.22
C PHE A 89 0.15 -15.16 0.04
N ALA A 90 -0.57 -15.76 0.98
CA ALA A 90 -0.69 -17.20 1.13
C ALA A 90 -1.87 -17.53 2.03
N ALA A 91 -2.63 -18.56 1.67
CA ALA A 91 -3.68 -19.08 2.50
C ALA A 91 -3.16 -19.50 3.89
N GLU A 92 -3.95 -19.17 4.91
CA GLU A 92 -3.66 -19.51 6.30
C GLU A 92 -2.29 -19.01 6.80
N ALA A 93 -1.80 -17.87 6.27
CA ALA A 93 -0.47 -17.39 6.64
C ALA A 93 -0.33 -17.11 8.16
N GLY A 94 -1.40 -16.73 8.85
CA GLY A 94 -1.41 -16.56 10.30
C GLY A 94 -1.22 -17.85 11.12
N SER A 95 -1.18 -19.03 10.51
CA SER A 95 -0.98 -20.33 11.17
C SER A 95 0.48 -20.61 11.56
N ILE A 96 1.09 -19.68 12.28
CA ILE A 96 2.50 -19.73 12.68
C ILE A 96 2.59 -20.30 14.11
N ALA A 97 3.29 -21.43 14.25
CA ALA A 97 3.35 -22.20 15.49
C ALA A 97 4.73 -22.82 15.72
N GLY A 98 4.98 -23.30 16.94
CA GLY A 98 6.24 -23.94 17.30
C GLY A 98 7.45 -23.04 17.03
N GLU A 99 8.49 -23.62 16.45
CA GLU A 99 9.77 -22.95 16.14
C GLU A 99 9.60 -21.74 15.20
N ASP A 100 8.65 -21.79 14.25
CA ASP A 100 8.38 -20.66 13.35
C ASP A 100 7.94 -19.40 14.12
N ARG A 101 7.29 -19.58 15.27
CA ARG A 101 6.88 -18.46 16.13
C ARG A 101 8.06 -17.84 16.87
N GLU A 102 9.06 -18.64 17.22
CA GLU A 102 10.32 -18.16 17.82
C GLU A 102 11.18 -17.44 16.76
N HIS A 103 11.22 -17.96 15.54
CA HIS A 103 11.84 -17.30 14.40
C HIS A 103 11.17 -15.94 14.10
N LEU A 104 9.84 -15.90 14.10
CA LEU A 104 9.08 -14.66 13.90
C LEU A 104 9.35 -13.65 15.04
N ASP A 105 9.34 -14.10 16.30
CA ASP A 105 9.62 -13.23 17.45
C ASP A 105 11.00 -12.59 17.35
N THR A 106 12.01 -13.37 16.98
CA THR A 106 13.39 -12.89 16.74
C THR A 106 13.45 -11.86 15.60
N PHE A 107 12.72 -12.12 14.51
CA PHE A 107 12.61 -11.19 13.38
C PHE A 107 11.96 -9.86 13.78
N LEU A 108 10.83 -9.92 14.49
CA LEU A 108 10.08 -8.76 14.93
C LEU A 108 10.82 -7.96 16.00
N LYS A 109 11.52 -8.61 16.94
CA LYS A 109 12.36 -7.93 17.94
C LYS A 109 13.51 -7.14 17.32
N ARG A 110 13.99 -7.52 16.13
CA ARG A 110 14.98 -6.71 15.38
C ARG A 110 14.34 -5.54 14.62
N GLY A 111 13.01 -5.42 14.64
CA GLY A 111 12.26 -4.40 13.93
C GLY A 111 11.93 -4.76 12.48
N GLY A 112 11.94 -6.06 12.14
CA GLY A 112 11.56 -6.56 10.81
C GLY A 112 10.09 -6.29 10.48
N GLY A 113 9.82 -5.76 9.29
CA GLY A 113 8.48 -5.38 8.85
C GLY A 113 7.66 -6.56 8.33
N ILE A 114 6.34 -6.46 8.44
CA ILE A 114 5.41 -7.46 7.89
C ILE A 114 4.48 -6.78 6.88
N VAL A 115 4.28 -7.41 5.73
CA VAL A 115 3.19 -7.08 4.82
C VAL A 115 2.29 -8.29 4.69
N CYS A 116 1.00 -8.11 4.95
CA CYS A 116 0.00 -9.17 4.91
C CYS A 116 -1.05 -8.84 3.85
N LEU A 117 -1.16 -9.68 2.82
CA LEU A 117 -2.08 -9.45 1.71
C LEU A 117 -3.19 -10.51 1.70
N HIS A 118 -4.42 -10.05 1.60
CA HIS A 118 -5.62 -10.86 1.41
C HIS A 118 -5.73 -12.01 2.44
N ASP A 119 -5.71 -13.27 1.99
CA ASP A 119 -5.90 -14.47 2.81
C ASP A 119 -4.76 -14.74 3.80
N ALA A 120 -3.66 -13.97 3.70
CA ALA A 120 -2.59 -14.04 4.68
C ALA A 120 -3.03 -13.60 6.09
N VAL A 121 -4.15 -12.89 6.22
CA VAL A 121 -4.74 -12.53 7.53
C VAL A 121 -5.41 -13.72 8.24
N CYS A 122 -5.65 -14.81 7.52
CA CYS A 122 -6.27 -16.04 8.02
C CYS A 122 -5.25 -16.92 8.75
N GLY A 123 -5.71 -17.64 9.77
CA GLY A 123 -4.87 -18.62 10.47
C GLY A 123 -5.60 -19.35 11.58
N THR A 124 -4.89 -20.26 12.24
CA THR A 124 -5.43 -21.09 13.33
C THR A 124 -5.64 -20.37 14.66
N ASN A 125 -5.08 -19.16 14.83
CA ASN A 125 -5.18 -18.40 16.09
C ASN A 125 -5.30 -16.89 15.84
N ALA A 126 -6.50 -16.45 15.45
CA ALA A 126 -6.80 -15.04 15.19
C ALA A 126 -6.54 -14.12 16.39
N PRO A 127 -6.94 -14.47 17.64
CA PRO A 127 -6.69 -13.62 18.81
C PRO A 127 -5.22 -13.31 19.03
N TRP A 128 -4.32 -14.27 18.77
CA TRP A 128 -2.89 -14.01 18.79
C TRP A 128 -2.43 -13.22 17.56
N PHE A 129 -2.82 -13.64 16.35
CA PHE A 129 -2.25 -13.07 15.13
C PHE A 129 -2.63 -11.59 14.94
N LYS A 130 -3.82 -11.16 15.38
CA LYS A 130 -4.16 -9.73 15.39
C LYS A 130 -3.19 -8.89 16.22
N THR A 131 -2.57 -9.46 17.25
CA THR A 131 -1.56 -8.73 18.06
C THR A 131 -0.28 -8.49 17.27
N ILE A 132 -0.05 -9.22 16.18
CA ILE A 132 1.13 -9.09 15.33
C ILE A 132 0.87 -8.10 14.18
N ILE A 133 -0.26 -8.23 13.49
CA ILE A 133 -0.53 -7.45 12.27
C ILE A 133 -1.67 -6.43 12.43
N GLY A 134 -2.21 -6.25 13.62
CA GLY A 134 -3.30 -5.31 13.93
C GLY A 134 -4.71 -5.81 13.60
N GLY A 135 -4.84 -6.84 12.77
CA GLY A 135 -6.13 -7.43 12.41
C GLY A 135 -6.02 -8.87 11.93
N ALA A 136 -6.93 -9.76 12.30
CA ALA A 136 -6.89 -11.17 11.86
C ALA A 136 -8.28 -11.77 11.62
N TRP A 137 -8.32 -12.75 10.72
CA TRP A 137 -9.52 -13.50 10.37
C TRP A 137 -9.73 -14.70 11.30
N GLU A 138 -10.97 -14.95 11.71
CA GLU A 138 -11.37 -16.14 12.47
C GLU A 138 -12.43 -16.95 11.71
N HIS A 139 -12.11 -18.21 11.45
CA HIS A 139 -13.02 -19.17 10.81
C HIS A 139 -14.30 -19.35 11.63
N GLY A 140 -15.45 -19.30 10.95
CA GLY A 140 -16.77 -19.39 11.57
C GLY A 140 -17.29 -18.10 12.21
N ARG A 141 -16.47 -17.03 12.25
CA ARG A 141 -16.87 -15.70 12.73
C ARG A 141 -16.80 -14.65 11.62
N SER A 142 -15.61 -14.48 11.06
CA SER A 142 -15.35 -13.48 10.03
C SER A 142 -16.11 -13.85 8.76
N LYS A 143 -16.46 -12.83 7.97
CA LYS A 143 -17.33 -12.97 6.80
C LYS A 143 -16.67 -12.35 5.59
N TRP A 144 -17.07 -12.84 4.42
CA TRP A 144 -16.50 -12.45 3.14
C TRP A 144 -17.58 -12.23 2.08
N PHE A 145 -17.23 -11.44 1.07
CA PHE A 145 -18.04 -11.24 -0.13
C PHE A 145 -17.13 -10.97 -1.32
N GLU A 146 -17.31 -11.74 -2.39
CA GLU A 146 -16.68 -11.54 -3.68
C GLU A 146 -17.64 -10.81 -4.64
N GLY A 147 -17.20 -9.71 -5.22
CA GLY A 147 -17.96 -8.95 -6.22
C GLY A 147 -17.54 -7.48 -6.34
N PRO A 148 -18.41 -6.62 -6.90
CA PRO A 148 -18.14 -5.20 -7.03
C PRO A 148 -18.08 -4.49 -5.67
N LEU A 149 -16.99 -3.77 -5.45
CA LEU A 149 -16.66 -3.01 -4.24
C LEU A 149 -16.41 -1.55 -4.59
N SER A 150 -16.70 -0.65 -3.66
CA SER A 150 -16.22 0.73 -3.70
C SER A 150 -15.21 0.94 -2.58
N PHE A 151 -13.95 1.16 -2.95
CA PHE A 151 -12.83 1.25 -2.01
C PHE A 151 -12.53 2.70 -1.65
N TYR A 152 -12.56 3.02 -0.35
CA TYR A 152 -12.43 4.38 0.16
C TYR A 152 -11.20 4.54 1.04
N TYR A 153 -10.31 5.44 0.67
CA TYR A 153 -9.23 5.89 1.55
C TYR A 153 -9.80 6.84 2.61
N VAL A 154 -9.78 6.41 3.87
CA VAL A 154 -10.30 7.17 5.01
C VAL A 154 -9.23 8.01 5.71
N ASN A 155 -7.96 7.72 5.41
CA ASN A 155 -6.82 8.50 5.87
C ASN A 155 -5.88 8.74 4.69
N GLN A 156 -5.90 9.94 4.14
CA GLN A 156 -5.04 10.36 3.02
C GLN A 156 -3.79 11.13 3.49
N ASP A 157 -3.68 11.41 4.80
CA ASP A 157 -2.50 12.06 5.39
C ASP A 157 -1.35 11.06 5.60
N HIS A 158 -1.66 9.76 5.69
CA HIS A 158 -0.66 8.72 5.83
C HIS A 158 0.18 8.61 4.54
N PRO A 159 1.52 8.49 4.62
CA PRO A 159 2.39 8.53 3.44
C PRO A 159 2.12 7.41 2.42
N ILE A 160 1.60 6.25 2.86
CA ILE A 160 1.17 5.16 1.96
C ILE A 160 0.03 5.62 1.03
N THR A 161 -0.93 6.39 1.55
CA THR A 161 -2.19 6.73 0.88
C THR A 161 -2.24 8.19 0.41
N ALA A 162 -1.18 8.95 0.65
CA ALA A 162 -1.04 10.32 0.17
C ALA A 162 -1.26 10.40 -1.35
N GLY A 163 -2.21 11.24 -1.76
CA GLY A 163 -2.58 11.45 -3.17
C GLY A 163 -3.47 10.37 -3.78
N CYS A 164 -3.84 9.32 -3.02
CA CYS A 164 -4.70 8.25 -3.52
C CYS A 164 -6.17 8.69 -3.54
N SER A 165 -6.86 8.45 -4.64
CA SER A 165 -8.31 8.65 -4.77
C SER A 165 -9.06 7.33 -4.64
N ASN A 166 -10.33 7.42 -4.25
CA ASN A 166 -11.22 6.27 -4.13
C ASN A 166 -11.51 5.67 -5.51
N PHE A 167 -11.80 4.37 -5.55
CA PHE A 167 -12.05 3.65 -6.80
C PHE A 167 -12.99 2.47 -6.58
N ASP A 168 -13.71 2.09 -7.63
CA ASP A 168 -14.48 0.86 -7.70
C ASP A 168 -13.61 -0.28 -8.22
N ILE A 169 -13.78 -1.47 -7.65
CA ILE A 169 -13.04 -2.68 -8.02
C ILE A 169 -13.91 -3.92 -7.87
N ASP A 170 -13.75 -4.90 -8.75
CA ASP A 170 -14.33 -6.23 -8.58
C ASP A 170 -13.29 -7.14 -7.90
N ASP A 171 -13.49 -7.48 -6.63
CA ASP A 171 -12.55 -8.27 -5.80
C ASP A 171 -13.30 -8.89 -4.59
N GLU A 172 -12.60 -9.32 -3.54
CA GLU A 172 -13.19 -9.81 -2.28
C GLU A 172 -12.96 -8.84 -1.11
N LEU A 173 -13.96 -8.69 -0.23
CA LEU A 173 -13.85 -7.97 1.04
C LEU A 173 -14.03 -8.89 2.24
N TYR A 174 -13.42 -8.55 3.37
CA TYR A 174 -13.61 -9.22 4.66
C TYR A 174 -14.18 -8.28 5.72
N TRP A 175 -15.04 -8.79 6.59
CA TRP A 175 -15.54 -8.06 7.76
C TRP A 175 -15.73 -8.97 8.97
N ASP A 176 -16.09 -8.39 10.11
CA ASP A 176 -16.09 -9.05 11.43
C ASP A 176 -14.71 -9.63 11.81
N LEU A 177 -13.63 -8.94 11.40
CA LEU A 177 -12.25 -9.26 11.75
C LEU A 177 -11.96 -8.94 13.22
N HIS A 178 -11.04 -9.71 13.81
CA HIS A 178 -10.45 -9.36 15.10
C HIS A 178 -9.47 -8.21 14.90
N MET A 179 -9.81 -7.01 15.38
CA MET A 179 -8.95 -5.83 15.25
C MET A 179 -8.32 -5.43 16.58
N MET A 180 -7.09 -4.92 16.53
CA MET A 180 -6.46 -4.19 17.63
C MET A 180 -6.94 -2.73 17.60
N PRO A 181 -7.22 -2.12 18.76
CA PRO A 181 -7.65 -0.71 18.81
C PRO A 181 -6.55 0.26 18.32
N GLU A 182 -5.29 -0.13 18.34
CA GLU A 182 -4.16 0.68 17.86
C GLU A 182 -3.91 0.53 16.35
N ALA A 183 -4.65 -0.35 15.65
CA ALA A 183 -4.56 -0.46 14.19
C ALA A 183 -5.09 0.83 13.54
N LYS A 184 -4.28 1.43 12.67
CA LYS A 184 -4.62 2.67 11.96
C LYS A 184 -5.24 2.31 10.62
N VAL A 185 -6.55 2.45 10.51
CA VAL A 185 -7.28 2.17 9.25
C VAL A 185 -6.91 3.22 8.21
N LEU A 186 -6.49 2.75 7.04
CA LEU A 186 -6.12 3.57 5.88
C LEU A 186 -7.23 3.59 4.83
N ALA A 187 -7.92 2.47 4.66
CA ALA A 187 -9.04 2.35 3.74
C ALA A 187 -10.09 1.33 4.20
N GLY A 188 -11.30 1.48 3.71
CA GLY A 188 -12.42 0.58 3.95
C GLY A 188 -13.37 0.48 2.76
N THR A 189 -14.33 -0.42 2.87
CA THR A 189 -15.44 -0.57 1.92
C THR A 189 -16.74 -0.75 2.70
N TRP A 190 -17.87 -0.53 2.04
CA TRP A 190 -19.19 -0.76 2.61
C TRP A 190 -19.55 -2.25 2.56
N ILE A 191 -20.16 -2.75 3.62
CA ILE A 191 -20.59 -4.15 3.69
C ILE A 191 -21.81 -4.36 2.77
N PRO A 192 -21.83 -5.40 1.92
CA PRO A 192 -22.97 -5.72 1.08
C PRO A 192 -24.17 -6.14 1.92
N ASP A 193 -25.34 -5.64 1.55
CA ASP A 193 -26.60 -5.96 2.24
C ASP A 193 -27.51 -6.75 1.30
N LYS A 194 -27.95 -7.93 1.74
CA LYS A 194 -28.91 -8.76 0.99
C LYS A 194 -30.25 -8.04 0.78
N ARG A 195 -30.60 -7.06 1.62
CA ARG A 195 -31.77 -6.20 1.44
C ARG A 195 -31.59 -5.21 0.28
N ASN A 196 -30.34 -4.86 -0.05
CA ASN A 196 -29.98 -4.00 -1.19
C ASN A 196 -29.53 -4.85 -2.38
N THR A 197 -30.41 -5.73 -2.86
CA THR A 197 -30.10 -6.61 -4.00
C THR A 197 -30.68 -6.05 -5.29
N ARG A 198 -29.86 -5.89 -6.34
CA ARG A 198 -30.31 -5.57 -7.70
C ARG A 198 -29.86 -6.68 -8.64
N GLU A 199 -30.78 -7.19 -9.45
CA GLU A 199 -30.50 -8.29 -10.39
C GLU A 199 -29.86 -9.53 -9.72
N GLY A 200 -30.27 -9.82 -8.48
CA GLY A 200 -29.75 -10.95 -7.71
C GLY A 200 -28.36 -10.73 -7.09
N ARG A 201 -27.74 -9.56 -7.26
CA ARG A 201 -26.45 -9.21 -6.65
C ARG A 201 -26.65 -8.25 -5.47
N PRO A 202 -26.11 -8.55 -4.28
CA PRO A 202 -26.16 -7.62 -3.16
C PRO A 202 -25.20 -6.46 -3.43
N TYR A 203 -25.69 -5.24 -3.20
CA TYR A 203 -24.92 -4.01 -3.32
C TYR A 203 -24.50 -3.51 -1.93
N PRO A 204 -23.41 -2.74 -1.85
CA PRO A 204 -22.97 -2.17 -0.59
C PRO A 204 -24.04 -1.28 0.04
N HIS A 205 -24.07 -1.24 1.36
CA HIS A 205 -25.03 -0.44 2.13
C HIS A 205 -24.31 0.57 3.01
N ILE A 206 -24.79 1.81 3.01
CA ILE A 206 -24.08 3.00 3.52
C ILE A 206 -24.04 3.14 5.05
N TYR A 207 -24.41 2.11 5.83
CA TYR A 207 -24.42 2.21 7.29
C TYR A 207 -23.26 1.48 7.98
N GLU A 208 -22.56 0.56 7.30
CA GLU A 208 -21.45 -0.17 7.89
C GLU A 208 -20.24 -0.23 6.95
N VAL A 209 -19.12 0.35 7.41
CA VAL A 209 -17.81 0.29 6.73
C VAL A 209 -16.96 -0.78 7.40
N ALA A 210 -16.37 -1.68 6.61
CA ALA A 210 -15.38 -2.64 7.07
C ALA A 210 -13.96 -2.16 6.74
N PRO A 211 -13.01 -2.16 7.71
CA PRO A 211 -11.61 -1.89 7.42
C PRO A 211 -11.03 -2.89 6.43
N GLN A 212 -10.45 -2.39 5.32
CA GLN A 212 -9.85 -3.24 4.27
C GLN A 212 -8.36 -2.99 4.09
N MET A 213 -7.82 -1.94 4.70
CA MET A 213 -6.39 -1.65 4.69
C MET A 213 -6.03 -0.91 5.96
N TRP A 214 -4.96 -1.33 6.62
CA TRP A 214 -4.50 -0.69 7.84
C TRP A 214 -3.00 -0.84 8.04
N THR A 215 -2.46 -0.01 8.91
CA THR A 215 -1.12 -0.16 9.46
C THR A 215 -1.17 -0.46 10.94
N TYR A 216 -0.14 -1.12 11.43
CA TYR A 216 0.04 -1.42 12.85
C TYR A 216 1.51 -1.29 13.21
N GLU A 217 1.78 -0.59 14.30
CA GLU A 217 3.13 -0.39 14.82
C GLU A 217 3.18 -0.96 16.24
N ARG A 218 4.16 -1.81 16.51
CA ARG A 218 4.30 -2.44 17.83
C ARG A 218 5.77 -2.65 18.15
N THR A 219 6.08 -2.64 19.44
CA THR A 219 7.38 -3.01 19.98
C THR A 219 7.20 -4.24 20.86
N LEU A 220 7.97 -5.30 20.59
CA LEU A 220 8.02 -6.46 21.49
C LEU A 220 8.96 -6.16 22.65
N GLU A 221 8.77 -6.84 23.78
CA GLU A 221 9.64 -6.69 24.94
C GLU A 221 11.11 -6.94 24.57
N GLY A 222 11.98 -5.99 24.89
CA GLY A 222 13.41 -6.06 24.58
C GLY A 222 13.76 -5.92 23.09
N GLY A 223 12.82 -5.49 22.23
CA GLY A 223 13.04 -5.31 20.80
C GLY A 223 12.85 -3.87 20.31
N GLU A 224 13.10 -3.69 19.02
CA GLU A 224 12.84 -2.46 18.27
C GLU A 224 11.39 -2.39 17.77
N PRO A 225 10.85 -1.19 17.51
CA PRO A 225 9.55 -1.06 16.85
C PRO A 225 9.56 -1.72 15.48
N TYR A 226 8.54 -2.53 15.17
CA TYR A 226 8.27 -3.03 13.84
C TYR A 226 6.97 -2.45 13.28
N ARG A 227 6.80 -2.60 11.96
CA ARG A 227 5.68 -2.07 11.20
C ARG A 227 5.00 -3.19 10.42
N ALA A 228 3.69 -3.29 10.56
CA ALA A 228 2.85 -4.15 9.75
C ALA A 228 1.94 -3.32 8.84
N PHE A 229 1.89 -3.66 7.55
CA PHE A 229 0.91 -3.15 6.60
C PHE A 229 0.02 -4.30 6.13
N VAL A 230 -1.29 -4.07 6.13
CA VAL A 230 -2.26 -5.08 5.70
C VAL A 230 -3.19 -4.49 4.65
N SER A 231 -3.46 -5.28 3.61
CA SER A 231 -4.49 -4.99 2.61
C SER A 231 -5.29 -6.25 2.32
N ILE A 232 -6.62 -6.15 2.40
CA ILE A 232 -7.53 -7.25 2.13
C ILE A 232 -7.73 -7.49 0.63
N LEU A 233 -7.50 -6.50 -0.23
CA LEU A 233 -7.57 -6.70 -1.67
C LEU A 233 -6.53 -7.72 -2.16
N GLY A 234 -6.85 -8.46 -3.22
CA GLY A 234 -5.95 -9.46 -3.80
C GLY A 234 -6.50 -10.88 -3.91
N HIS A 235 -7.82 -11.09 -3.75
CA HIS A 235 -8.45 -12.39 -4.10
C HIS A 235 -8.21 -12.71 -5.57
N LYS A 236 -8.40 -11.68 -6.41
CA LYS A 236 -8.18 -11.73 -7.86
C LYS A 236 -6.79 -11.21 -8.19
N TYR A 237 -5.95 -12.05 -8.80
CA TYR A 237 -4.60 -11.66 -9.22
C TYR A 237 -4.54 -10.36 -10.06
N PRO A 238 -5.49 -10.07 -10.99
CA PRO A 238 -5.53 -8.80 -11.70
C PRO A 238 -5.53 -7.55 -10.81
N THR A 239 -5.99 -7.62 -9.55
CA THR A 239 -5.90 -6.50 -8.60
C THR A 239 -4.45 -6.04 -8.38
N PHE A 240 -3.49 -6.97 -8.35
CA PHE A 240 -2.07 -6.62 -8.24
C PHE A 240 -1.49 -6.00 -9.52
N GLN A 241 -2.19 -6.10 -10.65
CA GLN A 241 -1.76 -5.52 -11.93
C GLN A 241 -2.28 -4.10 -12.14
N GLN A 242 -3.27 -3.66 -11.36
CA GLN A 242 -3.73 -2.28 -11.40
C GLN A 242 -2.63 -1.35 -10.85
N PRO A 243 -2.15 -0.37 -11.63
CA PRO A 243 -0.95 0.41 -11.28
C PRO A 243 -1.10 1.20 -9.98
N HIS A 244 -2.30 1.69 -9.69
CA HIS A 244 -2.59 2.46 -8.48
C HIS A 244 -2.61 1.57 -7.23
N HIS A 245 -3.24 0.40 -7.28
CA HIS A 245 -3.22 -0.58 -6.19
C HIS A 245 -1.80 -1.12 -5.97
N ARG A 246 -1.08 -1.46 -7.05
CA ARG A 246 0.31 -1.91 -7.00
C ARG A 246 1.22 -0.88 -6.34
N ALA A 247 1.09 0.40 -6.68
CA ALA A 247 1.83 1.48 -6.03
C ALA A 247 1.59 1.53 -4.53
N VAL A 248 0.35 1.37 -4.07
CA VAL A 248 0.01 1.38 -2.65
C VAL A 248 0.60 0.18 -1.90
N VAL A 249 0.60 -1.01 -2.51
CA VAL A 249 1.27 -2.18 -1.92
C VAL A 249 2.78 -1.98 -1.86
N LEU A 250 3.42 -1.43 -2.91
CA LEU A 250 4.85 -1.10 -2.92
C LEU A 250 5.20 -0.07 -1.84
N ARG A 251 4.36 0.96 -1.66
CA ARG A 251 4.47 1.91 -0.55
C ARG A 251 4.35 1.24 0.81
N GLY A 252 3.43 0.28 0.95
CA GLY A 252 3.27 -0.53 2.15
C GLY A 252 4.53 -1.33 2.49
N ILE A 253 5.14 -1.97 1.50
CA ILE A 253 6.41 -2.71 1.63
C ILE A 253 7.54 -1.76 2.06
N ALA A 254 7.71 -0.63 1.37
CA ALA A 254 8.74 0.35 1.69
C ALA A 254 8.54 0.93 3.10
N TRP A 255 7.31 1.27 3.47
CA TRP A 255 6.96 1.80 4.79
C TRP A 255 7.23 0.79 5.91
N ALA A 256 6.85 -0.48 5.71
CA ALA A 256 7.13 -1.57 6.64
C ALA A 256 8.64 -1.80 6.81
N GLY A 257 9.39 -1.69 5.71
CA GLY A 257 10.86 -1.74 5.68
C GLY A 257 11.55 -0.46 6.14
N LYS A 258 10.81 0.52 6.67
CA LYS A 258 11.34 1.81 7.17
C LYS A 258 12.12 2.60 6.12
N ARG A 259 11.64 2.58 4.87
CA ARG A 259 12.16 3.35 3.73
C ARG A 259 11.24 4.50 3.37
N GLU A 260 11.73 5.41 2.54
CA GLU A 260 10.88 6.36 1.82
C GLU A 260 9.81 5.61 1.04
N VAL A 261 8.55 6.00 1.20
CA VAL A 261 7.40 5.20 0.74
C VAL A 261 7.38 4.99 -0.77
N ASP A 262 7.87 5.96 -1.55
CA ASP A 262 7.90 5.87 -3.01
C ASP A 262 9.14 5.13 -3.55
N SER A 263 10.04 4.65 -2.69
CA SER A 263 11.35 4.08 -3.10
C SER A 263 11.27 2.83 -4.00
N LEU A 264 10.14 2.12 -3.99
CA LEU A 264 9.90 0.96 -4.85
C LEU A 264 8.93 1.26 -6.02
N CYS A 265 8.37 2.46 -6.09
CA CYS A 265 7.39 2.84 -7.10
C CYS A 265 8.06 3.44 -8.33
N ARG A 266 7.41 3.30 -9.50
CA ARG A 266 7.76 4.07 -10.70
C ARG A 266 6.86 5.32 -10.84
N PRO A 267 7.34 6.39 -11.49
CA PRO A 267 6.56 7.60 -11.70
C PRO A 267 5.21 7.34 -12.38
N GLU A 268 5.15 6.41 -13.32
CA GLU A 268 3.92 6.07 -14.04
C GLU A 268 2.86 5.45 -13.11
N GLU A 269 3.28 4.70 -12.09
CA GLU A 269 2.38 4.10 -11.10
C GLU A 269 1.85 5.17 -10.15
N LEU A 270 2.73 6.06 -9.68
CA LEU A 270 2.38 7.19 -8.81
C LEU A 270 1.40 8.16 -9.50
N ALA A 271 1.57 8.38 -10.81
CA ALA A 271 0.66 9.21 -11.60
C ALA A 271 -0.77 8.68 -11.64
N THR A 272 -0.98 7.38 -11.41
CA THR A 272 -2.33 6.77 -11.40
C THR A 272 -3.06 6.91 -10.07
N LEU A 273 -2.40 7.32 -8.98
CA LEU A 273 -3.01 7.39 -7.65
C LEU A 273 -4.17 8.39 -7.57
N ARG A 274 -4.07 9.51 -8.29
CA ARG A 274 -5.10 10.56 -8.29
C ARG A 274 -6.30 10.21 -9.17
N TYR A 275 -6.06 9.57 -10.31
CA TYR A 275 -7.10 9.18 -11.27
C TYR A 275 -6.99 7.69 -11.58
N PRO A 276 -7.25 6.81 -10.59
CA PRO A 276 -7.17 5.38 -10.77
C PRO A 276 -8.27 4.87 -11.71
N GLU A 277 -8.03 3.70 -12.31
CA GLU A 277 -9.11 2.95 -12.96
C GLU A 277 -10.22 2.66 -11.95
N GLY A 278 -11.48 2.78 -12.36
CA GLY A 278 -12.63 2.68 -11.44
C GLY A 278 -12.84 3.90 -10.53
N GLY A 279 -11.97 4.92 -10.59
CA GLY A 279 -12.07 6.11 -9.74
C GLY A 279 -12.51 7.39 -10.48
N PRO A 280 -12.15 8.57 -9.94
CA PRO A 280 -12.48 9.85 -10.56
C PRO A 280 -11.86 9.99 -11.94
N THR A 281 -12.55 10.71 -12.82
CA THR A 281 -12.07 10.96 -14.18
C THR A 281 -11.09 12.12 -14.18
N ALA A 282 -9.94 11.94 -14.85
CA ALA A 282 -9.03 13.04 -15.11
C ALA A 282 -9.76 14.20 -15.83
N PRO A 283 -9.55 15.47 -15.45
CA PRO A 283 -10.25 16.62 -16.00
C PRO A 283 -10.24 16.68 -17.54
N GLU A 284 -9.13 16.32 -18.16
CA GLU A 284 -8.94 16.33 -19.62
C GLU A 284 -9.83 15.29 -20.33
N LYS A 285 -10.27 14.25 -19.60
CA LYS A 285 -11.14 13.19 -20.10
C LYS A 285 -12.60 13.36 -19.65
N ALA A 286 -12.88 14.23 -18.67
CA ALA A 286 -14.20 14.38 -18.08
C ALA A 286 -15.24 14.87 -19.09
N GLY A 287 -14.83 15.71 -20.05
CA GLY A 287 -15.72 16.20 -21.09
C GLY A 287 -16.33 15.10 -21.97
N ALA A 288 -15.59 14.01 -22.23
CA ALA A 288 -16.10 12.90 -23.03
C ALA A 288 -17.23 12.11 -22.35
N ARG A 289 -17.48 12.34 -21.05
CA ARG A 289 -18.57 11.70 -20.28
C ARG A 289 -19.85 12.55 -20.25
N GLN A 290 -19.85 13.73 -20.86
CA GLN A 290 -21.00 14.62 -20.86
C GLN A 290 -21.63 14.66 -22.26
N GLU A 291 -22.96 14.69 -22.31
CA GLU A 291 -23.68 14.98 -23.53
C GLU A 291 -23.80 16.49 -23.70
N VAL A 292 -23.25 17.02 -24.80
CA VAL A 292 -23.31 18.44 -25.15
C VAL A 292 -24.25 18.60 -26.33
N HIS A 293 -25.23 19.50 -26.20
CA HIS A 293 -26.15 19.82 -27.29
C HIS A 293 -25.35 20.36 -28.51
N PRO A 294 -25.72 20.01 -29.77
CA PRO A 294 -24.91 20.32 -30.95
C PRO A 294 -24.56 21.80 -31.17
N GLU A 295 -25.36 22.72 -30.61
CA GLU A 295 -25.14 24.17 -30.71
C GLU A 295 -24.09 24.72 -29.73
N PHE A 296 -23.64 23.91 -28.76
CA PHE A 296 -22.69 24.32 -27.74
C PHE A 296 -21.32 23.67 -27.95
N LYS A 297 -20.27 24.36 -27.48
CA LYS A 297 -18.91 23.81 -27.39
C LYS A 297 -18.52 23.75 -25.93
N MET A 298 -17.90 22.65 -25.52
CA MET A 298 -17.36 22.48 -24.18
C MET A 298 -15.83 22.48 -24.23
N SER A 299 -15.22 23.19 -23.29
CA SER A 299 -13.77 23.26 -23.11
C SER A 299 -13.42 23.21 -21.63
N LEU A 300 -12.34 22.52 -21.28
CA LEU A 300 -11.76 22.59 -19.95
C LEU A 300 -11.06 23.94 -19.76
N VAL A 301 -11.59 24.79 -18.88
CA VAL A 301 -11.05 26.15 -18.63
C VAL A 301 -10.19 26.23 -17.37
N ALA A 302 -10.42 25.36 -16.39
CA ALA A 302 -9.64 25.26 -15.17
C ALA A 302 -9.78 23.86 -14.55
N ALA A 303 -8.72 23.38 -13.92
CA ALA A 303 -8.66 22.12 -13.19
C ALA A 303 -7.68 22.25 -12.03
N GLU A 304 -7.63 21.25 -11.16
CA GLU A 304 -6.62 21.19 -10.11
C GLU A 304 -5.19 21.21 -10.74
N PRO A 305 -4.20 21.89 -10.14
CA PRO A 305 -4.27 22.61 -8.86
C PRO A 305 -4.76 24.06 -8.95
N LEU A 306 -5.12 24.57 -10.14
CA LEU A 306 -5.55 25.97 -10.32
C LEU A 306 -6.82 26.30 -9.53
N ILE A 307 -7.73 25.32 -9.42
CA ILE A 307 -8.92 25.40 -8.57
C ILE A 307 -8.95 24.17 -7.68
N THR A 308 -8.99 24.38 -6.36
CA THR A 308 -9.15 23.30 -5.37
C THR A 308 -10.36 23.62 -4.48
N LYS A 309 -11.32 22.69 -4.40
CA LYS A 309 -12.57 22.82 -3.62
C LYS A 309 -13.39 24.08 -3.98
N PRO A 310 -13.89 24.20 -5.23
CA PRO A 310 -14.73 25.34 -5.59
C PRO A 310 -15.99 25.37 -4.72
N ILE A 311 -16.21 26.48 -4.00
CA ILE A 311 -17.39 26.69 -3.14
C ILE A 311 -18.51 27.40 -3.90
N ALA A 312 -18.14 28.21 -4.91
CA ALA A 312 -19.06 28.87 -5.81
C ALA A 312 -18.42 28.98 -7.19
N ILE A 313 -19.25 28.90 -8.22
CA ILE A 313 -18.93 29.23 -9.61
C ILE A 313 -19.96 30.26 -10.02
N ASP A 314 -19.50 31.40 -10.52
CA ASP A 314 -20.34 32.47 -11.03
C ASP A 314 -19.92 32.76 -12.47
N TRP A 315 -20.83 33.34 -13.24
CA TRP A 315 -20.64 33.60 -14.67
C TRP A 315 -21.04 35.04 -14.93
N ASP A 316 -20.28 35.74 -15.76
CA ASP A 316 -20.70 37.07 -16.19
C ASP A 316 -21.92 37.01 -17.16
N PRO A 317 -22.56 38.14 -17.51
CA PRO A 317 -23.69 38.13 -18.44
C PRO A 317 -23.35 37.68 -19.86
N GLN A 318 -22.07 37.45 -20.18
CA GLN A 318 -21.58 36.87 -21.43
C GLN A 318 -21.29 35.37 -21.31
N GLY A 319 -21.53 34.76 -20.13
CA GLY A 319 -21.33 33.34 -19.86
C GLY A 319 -19.88 32.93 -19.65
N ARG A 320 -19.01 33.85 -19.20
CA ARG A 320 -17.59 33.58 -18.87
C ARG A 320 -17.39 33.35 -17.39
#